data_AF-A0A7S3BQ99-F1
#
_entry.id   AF-A0A7S3BQ99-F1
#
_cell.length_a   1.000
_cell.length_b   1.000
_cell.length_c   1.000
_cell.angle_alpha   90.00
_cell.angle_beta   90.00
_cell.angle_gamma   90.00
#
_symmetry.space_group_name_H-M   'P 1'
#
loop_
_entity.id
_entity.type
_entity.pdbx_description
1 polymer ?
#
loop_
_entity_poly.entity_id
_entity_poly.type
_entity_poly.pdbx_seq_one_letter_code
_entity_poly.pdbx_strand_id
1 'polypeptide(L)'
;AAADGTTASQHCAGEVGTAPVVAPVAVSPALTSTAPASTAIKDGMKRACPTVTDAASFAAARAALRQMGGAAALRAELEGLGFIAEGKLTTGTKPFNVFARVASGAMAQPGMEAETAALGARSERFMIACNRPENDEHWESADAEWVGKASMGKRHRFMLVRDLSWSCFNVLTFGMEEDVIELRAAVAMLEEMEAAAFDFAANTEGWSGSVGLYFHVYGHASVNALH
;
A
#
# COMPACT_ATOMS: atom_id res chain seq x y z
N ALA A 1 1.00 -76.72 -22.29
CA ALA A 1 -0.21 -76.63 -21.46
C ALA A 1 -0.77 -75.21 -21.68
N ALA A 2 -1.60 -74.94 -22.67
CA ALA A 2 -2.93 -75.47 -23.02
C ALA A 2 -4.02 -75.12 -22.00
N ALA A 3 -4.86 -74.14 -22.37
CA ALA A 3 -6.31 -73.96 -22.14
C ALA A 3 -6.59 -72.44 -22.15
N ASP A 4 -7.04 -71.81 -23.25
CA ASP A 4 -8.35 -71.83 -23.91
C ASP A 4 -9.56 -71.50 -23.01
N GLY A 5 -10.35 -70.52 -23.44
CA GLY A 5 -11.54 -70.02 -22.77
C GLY A 5 -12.22 -68.87 -23.52
N THR A 6 -12.75 -69.17 -24.71
CA THR A 6 -13.60 -68.31 -25.55
C THR A 6 -14.98 -68.08 -24.94
N THR A 7 -15.54 -66.87 -25.05
CA THR A 7 -16.97 -66.65 -25.38
C THR A 7 -17.19 -65.28 -26.01
N ALA A 8 -18.14 -65.25 -26.95
CA ALA A 8 -18.36 -64.22 -27.96
C ALA A 8 -19.49 -63.24 -27.63
N SER A 9 -19.43 -62.10 -28.33
CA SER A 9 -20.53 -61.37 -28.97
C SER A 9 -21.58 -60.67 -28.11
N GLN A 10 -21.64 -59.33 -28.20
CA GLN A 10 -22.83 -58.68 -28.79
C GLN A 10 -22.58 -57.23 -29.17
N HIS A 11 -22.97 -56.92 -30.42
CA HIS A 11 -23.14 -55.58 -30.96
C HIS A 11 -24.21 -54.80 -30.19
N CYS A 12 -23.89 -53.56 -29.81
CA CYS A 12 -24.87 -52.48 -29.67
C CYS A 12 -24.32 -51.24 -30.37
N ALA A 13 -24.92 -50.93 -31.52
CA ALA A 13 -24.80 -49.63 -32.16
C ALA A 13 -25.57 -48.61 -31.29
N GLY A 14 -24.86 -47.59 -30.81
CA GLY A 14 -25.44 -46.44 -30.12
C GLY A 14 -25.09 -45.18 -30.89
N GLU A 15 -26.08 -44.56 -31.50
CA GLU A 15 -26.01 -43.25 -32.14
C GLU A 15 -25.51 -42.20 -31.13
N VAL A 16 -24.40 -41.53 -31.46
CA VAL A 16 -23.94 -40.35 -30.72
C VAL A 16 -24.73 -39.16 -31.24
N GLY A 17 -25.84 -38.86 -30.57
CA GLY A 17 -26.58 -37.61 -30.76
C GLY A 17 -25.69 -36.41 -30.44
N THR A 18 -25.58 -35.50 -31.39
CA THR A 18 -24.94 -34.19 -31.22
C THR A 18 -25.65 -33.40 -30.12
N ALA A 19 -24.96 -33.12 -29.02
CA ALA A 19 -25.43 -32.22 -27.98
C ALA A 19 -25.60 -30.79 -28.55
N PRO A 20 -26.63 -30.04 -28.14
CA PRO A 20 -26.81 -28.66 -28.56
C PRO A 20 -25.68 -27.78 -27.99
N VAL A 21 -25.03 -27.04 -28.88
CA VAL A 21 -24.08 -25.98 -28.54
C VAL A 21 -24.83 -24.91 -27.74
N VAL A 22 -24.59 -24.85 -26.44
CA VAL A 22 -25.08 -23.78 -25.57
C VAL A 22 -24.31 -22.51 -25.94
N ALA A 23 -25.01 -21.54 -26.53
CA ALA A 23 -24.45 -20.24 -26.81
C ALA A 23 -23.92 -19.59 -25.51
N PRO A 24 -22.75 -18.92 -25.54
CA PRO A 24 -22.23 -18.24 -24.36
C PRO A 24 -23.21 -17.15 -23.91
N VAL A 25 -23.60 -17.21 -22.65
CA VAL A 25 -24.35 -16.15 -21.97
C VAL A 25 -23.48 -14.90 -22.02
N ALA A 26 -23.95 -13.87 -22.72
CA ALA A 26 -23.30 -12.57 -22.75
C ALA A 26 -23.24 -12.03 -21.32
N VAL A 27 -22.02 -11.95 -20.78
CA VAL A 27 -21.74 -11.27 -19.53
C VAL A 27 -21.97 -9.78 -19.79
N SER A 28 -23.04 -9.23 -19.20
CA SER A 28 -23.31 -7.80 -19.27
C SER A 28 -22.08 -7.01 -18.80
N PRO A 29 -21.62 -5.99 -19.56
CA PRO A 29 -20.54 -5.15 -19.10
C PRO A 29 -20.97 -4.43 -17.82
N ALA A 30 -20.11 -4.51 -16.80
CA ALA A 30 -20.30 -3.83 -15.54
C ALA A 30 -20.60 -2.34 -15.79
N LEU A 31 -21.67 -1.84 -15.16
CA LEU A 31 -22.01 -0.43 -15.09
C LEU A 31 -20.80 0.34 -14.58
N THR A 32 -20.09 1.02 -15.47
CA THR A 32 -19.09 2.03 -15.10
C THR A 32 -19.84 3.19 -14.45
N SER A 33 -19.86 3.20 -13.13
CA SER A 33 -20.33 4.35 -12.35
C SER A 33 -19.44 5.54 -12.67
N THR A 34 -20.01 6.56 -13.31
CA THR A 34 -19.36 7.82 -13.69
C THR A 34 -19.49 8.89 -12.60
N ALA A 35 -19.72 8.50 -11.34
CA ALA A 35 -19.69 9.47 -10.26
C ALA A 35 -18.28 10.09 -10.19
N PRO A 36 -18.15 11.42 -10.08
CA PRO A 36 -16.85 12.05 -9.92
C PRO A 36 -16.15 11.44 -8.69
N ALA A 37 -14.89 11.07 -8.86
CA ALA A 37 -14.10 10.50 -7.78
C ALA A 37 -14.07 11.51 -6.60
N SER A 38 -14.58 11.07 -5.46
CA SER A 38 -14.80 11.90 -4.28
C SER A 38 -13.57 11.86 -3.38
N THR A 39 -13.25 12.97 -2.70
CA THR A 39 -12.27 13.00 -1.59
C THR A 39 -12.96 13.09 -0.23
N ALA A 40 -14.22 12.65 -0.16
CA ALA A 40 -15.09 12.84 1.01
C ALA A 40 -14.51 12.25 2.30
N ILE A 41 -13.86 11.08 2.25
CA ILE A 41 -13.23 10.47 3.40
C ILE A 41 -11.98 11.27 3.78
N LYS A 42 -11.12 11.61 2.82
CA LYS A 42 -9.92 12.43 3.10
C LYS A 42 -10.28 13.76 3.78
N ASP A 43 -11.27 14.47 3.25
CA ASP A 43 -11.73 15.75 3.79
C ASP A 43 -12.51 15.57 5.10
N GLY A 44 -13.27 14.48 5.23
CA GLY A 44 -13.94 14.09 6.46
C GLY A 44 -12.96 13.85 7.59
N MET A 45 -11.88 13.11 7.33
CA MET A 45 -10.81 12.83 8.30
C MET A 45 -10.15 14.12 8.79
N LYS A 46 -9.78 15.04 7.89
CA LYS A 46 -9.23 16.34 8.26
C LYS A 46 -10.16 17.17 9.14
N ARG A 47 -11.48 17.11 8.89
CA ARG A 47 -12.48 17.81 9.72
C ARG A 47 -12.67 17.16 11.08
N ALA A 48 -12.74 15.83 11.13
CA ALA A 48 -12.98 15.08 12.36
C ALA A 48 -11.77 15.09 13.31
N CYS A 49 -10.56 15.04 12.75
CA CYS A 49 -9.32 15.01 13.50
C CYS A 49 -8.31 15.97 12.84
N PRO A 50 -8.37 17.28 13.10
CA PRO A 50 -7.48 18.25 12.46
C PRO A 50 -5.99 17.98 12.71
N THR A 51 -5.66 17.35 13.84
CA THR A 51 -4.31 16.93 14.23
C THR A 51 -4.32 15.48 14.72
N VAL A 52 -3.26 14.74 14.38
CA VAL A 52 -3.03 13.36 14.84
C VAL A 52 -1.57 13.25 15.25
N THR A 53 -1.29 13.44 16.54
CA THR A 53 0.08 13.60 17.08
C THR A 53 0.35 12.75 18.31
N ASP A 54 -0.64 12.01 18.80
CA ASP A 54 -0.54 11.14 19.97
C ASP A 54 -1.48 9.93 19.85
N ALA A 55 -1.39 9.01 20.81
CA ALA A 55 -2.20 7.79 20.80
C ALA A 55 -3.71 8.07 20.88
N ALA A 56 -4.13 9.12 21.61
CA ALA A 56 -5.54 9.45 21.79
C ALA A 56 -6.16 10.00 20.50
N SER A 57 -5.47 10.95 19.85
CA SER A 57 -5.86 11.50 18.55
C SER A 57 -5.80 10.45 17.44
N PHE A 58 -4.84 9.51 17.49
CA PHE A 58 -4.82 8.37 16.57
C PHE A 58 -6.01 7.43 16.76
N ALA A 59 -6.37 7.10 18.02
CA ALA A 59 -7.56 6.31 18.32
C ALA A 59 -8.85 7.01 17.86
N ALA A 60 -8.95 8.33 18.04
CA ALA A 60 -10.05 9.14 17.55
C ALA A 60 -10.14 9.14 16.01
N ALA A 61 -9.01 9.29 15.32
CA ALA A 61 -8.94 9.20 13.85
C ALA A 61 -9.43 7.83 13.36
N ARG A 62 -9.01 6.74 14.02
CA ARG A 62 -9.50 5.39 13.69
C ARG A 62 -11.00 5.23 13.92
N ALA A 63 -11.54 5.80 15.00
CA ALA A 63 -12.97 5.79 15.27
C ALA A 63 -13.76 6.59 14.20
N ALA A 64 -13.25 7.76 13.82
CA ALA A 64 -13.83 8.58 12.76
C ALA A 64 -13.85 7.84 11.41
N LEU A 65 -12.75 7.18 11.03
CA LEU A 65 -12.70 6.39 9.80
C LEU A 65 -13.76 5.26 9.81
N ARG A 66 -13.94 4.57 10.94
CA ARG A 66 -15.00 3.55 11.07
C ARG A 66 -16.40 4.12 10.87
N GLN A 67 -16.68 5.31 11.42
CA GLN A 67 -17.96 6.00 11.21
C GLN A 67 -18.19 6.39 9.73
N MET A 68 -17.12 6.55 8.95
CA MET A 68 -17.15 6.85 7.52
C MET A 68 -17.16 5.59 6.63
N GLY A 69 -17.42 4.41 7.21
CA GLY A 69 -17.46 3.13 6.47
C GLY A 69 -16.15 2.34 6.49
N GLY A 70 -15.17 2.77 7.29
CA GLY A 70 -13.96 2.00 7.59
C GLY A 70 -13.00 1.82 6.42
N ALA A 71 -12.17 0.78 6.50
CA ALA A 71 -11.17 0.45 5.48
C ALA A 71 -11.80 0.18 4.11
N ALA A 72 -12.93 -0.53 4.05
CA ALA A 72 -13.62 -0.84 2.80
C ALA A 72 -14.07 0.42 2.04
N ALA A 73 -14.66 1.41 2.74
CA ALA A 73 -15.07 2.65 2.12
C ALA A 73 -13.86 3.48 1.63
N LEU A 74 -12.78 3.51 2.42
CA LEU A 74 -11.54 4.18 2.02
C LEU A 74 -10.88 3.53 0.80
N ARG A 75 -10.87 2.19 0.76
CA ARG A 75 -10.38 1.44 -0.41
C ARG A 75 -11.17 1.81 -1.66
N ALA A 76 -12.50 1.79 -1.57
CA ALA A 76 -13.37 2.13 -2.69
C ALA A 76 -13.16 3.58 -3.19
N GLU A 77 -12.93 4.54 -2.27
CA GLU A 77 -12.57 5.92 -2.62
C GLU A 77 -11.25 5.95 -3.43
N LEU A 78 -10.22 5.25 -2.96
CA LEU A 78 -8.90 5.22 -3.61
C LEU A 78 -8.89 4.45 -4.94
N GLU A 79 -9.69 3.38 -5.05
CA GLU A 79 -9.95 2.68 -6.31
C GLU A 79 -10.65 3.60 -7.32
N GLY A 80 -11.70 4.33 -6.89
CA GLY A 80 -12.39 5.32 -7.70
C GLY A 80 -11.51 6.49 -8.16
N LEU A 81 -10.50 6.86 -7.35
CA LEU A 81 -9.49 7.87 -7.68
C LEU A 81 -8.33 7.30 -8.53
N GLY A 82 -8.29 5.99 -8.78
CA GLY A 82 -7.23 5.33 -9.54
C GLY A 82 -5.90 5.15 -8.79
N PHE A 83 -5.87 5.35 -7.47
CA PHE A 83 -4.70 5.09 -6.64
C PHE A 83 -4.53 3.61 -6.30
N ILE A 84 -5.60 2.82 -6.39
CA ILE A 84 -5.59 1.37 -6.18
C ILE A 84 -6.17 0.69 -7.42
N ALA A 85 -5.51 -0.37 -7.87
CA ALA A 85 -6.03 -1.30 -8.87
C ALA A 85 -5.57 -2.71 -8.51
N GLU A 86 -6.44 -3.71 -8.71
CA GLU A 86 -6.11 -5.12 -8.45
C GLU A 86 -5.59 -5.37 -7.03
N GLY A 87 -6.12 -4.63 -6.05
CA GLY A 87 -5.73 -4.73 -4.64
C GLY A 87 -4.35 -4.16 -4.29
N LYS A 88 -3.71 -3.40 -5.21
CA LYS A 88 -2.39 -2.79 -5.00
C LYS A 88 -2.40 -1.31 -5.33
N LEU A 89 -1.46 -0.56 -4.74
CA LEU A 89 -1.20 0.83 -5.12
C LEU A 89 -0.73 0.91 -6.58
N THR A 90 -1.30 1.84 -7.33
CA THR A 90 -0.92 2.06 -8.72
C THR A 90 0.42 2.78 -8.81
N THR A 91 1.23 2.38 -9.79
CA THR A 91 2.55 2.95 -10.08
C THR A 91 2.53 3.86 -11.31
N GLY A 92 1.33 4.21 -11.79
CA GLY A 92 1.12 5.07 -12.94
C GLY A 92 1.60 6.50 -12.72
N THR A 93 1.43 7.34 -13.74
CA THR A 93 1.69 8.78 -13.65
C THR A 93 0.42 9.61 -13.45
N LYS A 94 -0.76 8.97 -13.51
CA LYS A 94 -2.08 9.58 -13.36
C LYS A 94 -3.04 8.57 -12.69
N PRO A 95 -3.34 8.70 -11.38
CA PRO A 95 -2.71 9.65 -10.46
C PRO A 95 -1.22 9.33 -10.23
N PHE A 96 -0.44 10.35 -9.86
CA PHE A 96 0.98 10.18 -9.56
C PHE A 96 1.19 9.82 -8.09
N ASN A 97 1.90 8.72 -7.83
CA ASN A 97 2.27 8.28 -6.49
C ASN A 97 3.77 8.01 -6.43
N VAL A 98 4.54 8.99 -5.94
CA VAL A 98 6.01 8.90 -5.91
C VAL A 98 6.50 7.68 -5.13
N PHE A 99 5.90 7.38 -3.97
CA PHE A 99 6.34 6.27 -3.13
C PHE A 99 6.01 4.91 -3.71
N ALA A 100 4.83 4.72 -4.29
CA ALA A 100 4.52 3.48 -4.99
C ALA A 100 5.46 3.24 -6.19
N ARG A 101 5.82 4.31 -6.92
CA ARG A 101 6.77 4.23 -8.03
C ARG A 101 8.19 3.90 -7.58
N VAL A 102 8.63 4.49 -6.47
CA VAL A 102 9.95 4.19 -5.89
C VAL A 102 9.99 2.75 -5.36
N ALA A 103 9.02 2.35 -4.54
CA ALA A 103 8.93 1.01 -3.97
C ALA A 103 8.86 -0.12 -5.03
N SER A 104 8.22 0.14 -6.19
CA SER A 104 8.18 -0.80 -7.33
C SER A 104 9.42 -0.77 -8.23
N GLY A 105 10.35 0.17 -8.03
CA GLY A 105 11.48 0.39 -8.95
C GLY A 105 11.12 1.10 -10.26
N ALA A 106 9.88 1.56 -10.43
CA ALA A 106 9.45 2.37 -11.58
C ALA A 106 9.98 3.83 -11.55
N MET A 107 10.64 4.21 -10.46
CA MET A 107 11.32 5.48 -10.27
C MET A 107 12.52 5.28 -9.35
N ALA A 108 13.66 5.89 -9.68
CA ALA A 108 14.83 5.96 -8.82
C ALA A 108 15.09 7.41 -8.41
N GLN A 109 15.68 7.61 -7.23
CA GLN A 109 16.16 8.91 -6.76
C GLN A 109 17.69 8.91 -6.65
N PRO A 110 18.37 10.05 -6.83
CA PRO A 110 19.81 10.15 -6.58
C PRO A 110 20.16 9.68 -5.15
N GLY A 111 21.18 8.83 -5.01
CA GLY A 111 21.67 8.32 -3.71
C GLY A 111 20.81 7.22 -3.08
N MET A 112 19.61 6.95 -3.60
CA MET A 112 18.64 6.00 -3.05
C MET A 112 19.18 4.58 -2.89
N GLU A 113 19.99 4.11 -3.85
CA GLU A 113 20.57 2.76 -3.80
C GLU A 113 21.51 2.59 -2.62
N ALA A 114 22.38 3.58 -2.37
CA ALA A 114 23.30 3.55 -1.24
C ALA A 114 22.56 3.63 0.10
N GLU A 115 21.54 4.48 0.20
CA GLU A 115 20.72 4.58 1.41
C GLU A 115 19.90 3.31 1.66
N THR A 116 19.34 2.71 0.61
CA THR A 116 18.61 1.44 0.72
C THR A 116 19.53 0.29 1.09
N ALA A 117 20.78 0.28 0.62
CA ALA A 117 21.78 -0.73 1.00
C ALA A 117 22.13 -0.67 2.50
N ALA A 118 22.03 0.50 3.14
CA ALA A 118 22.25 0.65 4.58
C ALA A 118 21.21 -0.07 5.46
N LEU A 119 20.07 -0.50 4.89
CA LEU A 119 19.11 -1.38 5.55
C LEU A 119 19.59 -2.84 5.67
N GLY A 120 20.68 -3.22 5.02
CA GLY A 120 21.20 -4.59 5.03
C GLY A 120 20.16 -5.60 4.49
N ALA A 121 19.97 -6.71 5.21
CA ALA A 121 19.01 -7.74 4.83
C ALA A 121 17.56 -7.23 4.76
N ARG A 122 17.22 -6.17 5.51
CA ARG A 122 15.86 -5.60 5.51
C ARG A 122 15.54 -4.81 4.23
N SER A 123 16.55 -4.53 3.39
CA SER A 123 16.36 -3.91 2.07
C SER A 123 15.52 -4.74 1.09
N GLU A 124 15.31 -6.02 1.38
CA GLU A 124 14.41 -6.90 0.61
C GLU A 124 12.93 -6.54 0.80
N ARG A 125 12.57 -6.00 1.97
CA ARG A 125 11.20 -5.63 2.33
C ARG A 125 10.96 -4.13 2.34
N PHE A 126 11.99 -3.36 2.69
CA PHE A 126 11.92 -1.92 2.83
C PHE A 126 12.85 -1.20 1.86
N MET A 127 12.58 0.08 1.65
CA MET A 127 13.39 0.97 0.82
C MET A 127 13.46 2.34 1.47
N ILE A 128 14.56 3.07 1.26
CA ILE A 128 14.66 4.46 1.67
C ILE A 128 14.37 5.36 0.48
N ALA A 129 13.46 6.32 0.66
CA ALA A 129 13.24 7.42 -0.26
C ALA A 129 13.72 8.74 0.36
N CYS A 130 14.26 9.60 -0.49
CA CYS A 130 14.78 10.90 -0.10
C CYS A 130 13.73 11.99 -0.34
N ASN A 131 13.80 13.05 0.46
CA ASN A 131 13.14 14.30 0.09
C ASN A 131 13.83 14.90 -1.13
N ARG A 132 13.23 15.94 -1.73
CA ARG A 132 13.92 16.69 -2.78
C ARG A 132 15.15 17.41 -2.19
N PRO A 133 16.28 17.49 -2.91
CA PRO A 133 17.49 18.15 -2.40
C PRO A 133 17.23 19.56 -1.86
N GLU A 134 16.42 20.35 -2.57
CA GLU A 134 16.06 21.71 -2.14
C GLU A 134 15.30 21.72 -0.79
N ASN A 135 14.45 20.74 -0.54
CA ASN A 135 13.74 20.67 0.74
C ASN A 135 14.68 20.30 1.89
N ASP A 136 15.68 19.46 1.63
CA ASP A 136 16.71 19.07 2.61
C ASP A 136 17.68 20.23 2.90
N GLU A 137 18.07 21.01 1.89
CA GLU A 137 18.92 22.20 2.05
C GLU A 137 18.25 23.28 2.93
N HIS A 138 16.93 23.38 2.87
CA HIS A 138 16.13 24.37 3.58
C HIS A 138 15.46 23.84 4.86
N TRP A 139 15.91 22.71 5.41
CA TRP A 139 15.31 22.06 6.60
C TRP A 139 15.16 22.98 7.83
N GLU A 140 16.04 23.97 7.98
CA GLU A 140 16.02 24.95 9.10
C GLU A 140 15.55 26.36 8.67
N SER A 141 15.10 26.53 7.43
CA SER A 141 14.63 27.83 6.95
C SER A 141 13.32 28.23 7.65
N ALA A 142 13.25 29.50 8.06
CA ALA A 142 12.05 30.13 8.58
C ALA A 142 11.28 30.92 7.50
N ASP A 143 11.75 30.90 6.24
CA ASP A 143 11.13 31.67 5.17
C ASP A 143 9.77 31.08 4.78
N ALA A 144 8.80 31.96 4.53
CA ALA A 144 7.42 31.57 4.21
C ALA A 144 7.32 30.64 2.98
N GLU A 145 8.28 30.69 2.06
CA GLU A 145 8.33 29.83 0.88
C GLU A 145 8.53 28.34 1.22
N TRP A 146 9.25 28.05 2.31
CA TRP A 146 9.65 26.71 2.73
C TRP A 146 8.72 26.08 3.76
N VAL A 147 7.79 26.85 4.32
CA VAL A 147 6.76 26.35 5.24
C VAL A 147 5.94 25.25 4.56
N GLY A 148 5.99 24.03 5.11
CA GLY A 148 5.31 22.86 4.58
C GLY A 148 6.00 22.19 3.38
N LYS A 149 7.19 22.64 2.98
CA LYS A 149 8.04 22.02 1.94
C LYS A 149 9.37 21.52 2.50
N ALA A 150 9.99 22.31 3.38
CA ALA A 150 11.23 21.97 4.03
C ALA A 150 11.16 20.60 4.71
N SER A 151 12.29 19.91 4.73
CA SER A 151 12.44 18.66 5.46
C SER A 151 12.18 18.88 6.96
N MET A 152 11.64 17.85 7.63
CA MET A 152 11.32 17.92 9.06
C MET A 152 12.56 17.93 9.97
N GLY A 153 13.74 17.77 9.40
CA GLY A 153 15.02 17.86 10.09
C GLY A 153 16.18 17.67 9.12
N LYS A 154 17.41 17.98 9.58
CA LYS A 154 18.65 17.83 8.79
C LYS A 154 18.85 16.44 8.19
N ARG A 155 18.34 15.42 8.89
CA ARG A 155 18.42 14.01 8.49
C ARG A 155 17.02 13.43 8.53
N HIS A 156 16.26 13.70 7.48
CA HIS A 156 14.90 13.24 7.31
C HIS A 156 14.82 12.35 6.07
N ARG A 157 14.28 11.15 6.25
CA ARG A 157 14.14 10.12 5.22
C ARG A 157 12.80 9.43 5.36
N PHE A 158 12.30 8.93 4.25
CA PHE A 158 11.07 8.15 4.20
C PHE A 158 11.42 6.67 4.10
N MET A 159 10.88 5.85 5.00
CA MET A 159 10.96 4.41 4.87
C MET A 159 9.71 3.90 4.15
N LEU A 160 9.91 3.24 3.01
CA LEU A 160 8.83 2.68 2.21
C LEU A 160 8.78 1.17 2.38
N VAL A 161 7.57 0.62 2.27
CA VAL A 161 7.36 -0.83 2.13
C VAL A 161 7.31 -1.19 0.66
N ARG A 162 8.03 -2.24 0.26
CA ARG A 162 8.05 -2.72 -1.14
C ARG A 162 6.76 -3.43 -1.55
N ASP A 163 6.06 -4.02 -0.59
CA ASP A 163 4.74 -4.59 -0.81
C ASP A 163 3.70 -3.46 -0.99
N LEU A 164 3.17 -3.36 -2.21
CA LEU A 164 2.17 -2.37 -2.60
C LEU A 164 0.73 -2.82 -2.33
N SER A 165 0.52 -3.96 -1.68
CA SER A 165 -0.81 -4.47 -1.36
C SER A 165 -1.60 -3.49 -0.50
N TRP A 166 -2.92 -3.45 -0.70
CA TRP A 166 -3.85 -2.61 0.05
C TRP A 166 -3.69 -2.76 1.58
N SER A 167 -3.43 -3.98 2.04
CA SER A 167 -3.16 -4.29 3.45
C SER A 167 -1.99 -3.50 4.05
N CYS A 168 -1.06 -3.02 3.21
CA CYS A 168 0.11 -2.23 3.59
C CYS A 168 -0.06 -0.73 3.32
N PHE A 169 -1.25 -0.24 2.98
CA PHE A 169 -1.46 1.13 2.50
C PHE A 169 -1.24 2.23 3.55
N ASN A 170 -1.84 2.12 4.74
CA ASN A 170 -1.78 3.17 5.76
C ASN A 170 -2.04 2.60 7.16
N VAL A 171 -1.31 3.09 8.16
CA VAL A 171 -1.44 2.61 9.55
C VAL A 171 -2.86 2.71 10.13
N LEU A 172 -3.71 3.61 9.62
CA LEU A 172 -5.11 3.70 10.06
C LEU A 172 -5.90 2.44 9.74
N THR A 173 -5.65 1.79 8.61
CA THR A 173 -6.48 0.67 8.14
C THR A 173 -6.10 -0.67 8.78
N PHE A 174 -4.96 -0.74 9.48
CA PHE A 174 -4.47 -1.98 10.07
C PHE A 174 -5.44 -2.57 11.10
N GLY A 175 -5.92 -3.80 10.84
CA GLY A 175 -6.90 -4.47 11.67
C GLY A 175 -8.27 -3.78 11.71
N MET A 176 -8.65 -3.08 10.64
CA MET A 176 -10.02 -2.57 10.48
C MET A 176 -10.91 -3.53 9.69
N GLU A 177 -10.34 -4.40 8.86
CA GLU A 177 -11.05 -5.54 8.27
C GLU A 177 -11.09 -6.65 9.33
N GLU A 178 -12.15 -7.47 9.35
CA GLU A 178 -12.52 -8.33 10.50
C GLU A 178 -11.54 -9.49 10.82
N ASP A 179 -10.36 -9.53 10.18
CA ASP A 179 -9.37 -10.57 10.38
C ASP A 179 -8.30 -10.19 11.42
N VAL A 180 -8.29 -10.90 12.55
CA VAL A 180 -7.29 -10.77 13.62
C VAL A 180 -5.87 -11.11 13.12
N ILE A 181 -5.77 -11.98 12.11
CA ILE A 181 -4.49 -12.35 11.48
C ILE A 181 -3.88 -11.11 10.81
N GLU A 182 -4.69 -10.27 10.16
CA GLU A 182 -4.20 -9.04 9.52
C GLU A 182 -3.64 -8.04 10.52
N LEU A 183 -4.27 -7.87 11.70
CA LEU A 183 -3.74 -6.94 12.72
C LEU A 183 -2.37 -7.41 13.24
N ARG A 184 -2.22 -8.70 13.54
CA ARG A 184 -0.94 -9.23 14.04
C ARG A 184 0.17 -9.11 13.00
N ALA A 185 -0.13 -9.42 11.74
CA ALA A 185 0.82 -9.28 10.66
C ALA A 185 1.23 -7.81 10.46
N ALA A 186 0.28 -6.88 10.57
CA ALA A 186 0.56 -5.45 10.49
C ALA A 186 1.44 -4.96 11.65
N VAL A 187 1.19 -5.40 12.88
CA VAL A 187 2.04 -5.07 14.05
C VAL A 187 3.45 -5.61 13.85
N ALA A 188 3.60 -6.87 13.42
CA ALA A 188 4.92 -7.45 13.15
C ALA A 188 5.67 -6.68 12.05
N MET A 189 4.98 -6.23 11.00
CA MET A 189 5.57 -5.37 9.98
C MET A 189 6.04 -4.03 10.56
N LEU A 190 5.28 -3.40 11.47
CA LEU A 190 5.67 -2.15 12.11
C LEU A 190 6.90 -2.33 13.01
N GLU A 191 6.97 -3.43 13.77
CA GLU A 191 8.15 -3.78 14.59
C GLU A 191 9.38 -4.01 13.69
N GLU A 192 9.20 -4.63 12.53
CA GLU A 192 10.28 -4.80 11.55
C GLU A 192 10.71 -3.46 10.91
N MET A 193 9.78 -2.55 10.62
CA MET A 193 10.09 -1.20 10.14
C MET A 193 10.87 -0.39 11.17
N GLU A 194 10.49 -0.47 12.45
CA GLU A 194 11.24 0.15 13.54
C GLU A 194 12.68 -0.37 13.59
N ALA A 195 12.86 -1.71 13.58
CA ALA A 195 14.19 -2.30 13.56
C ALA A 195 14.99 -1.89 12.31
N ALA A 196 14.34 -1.82 11.14
CA ALA A 196 14.96 -1.36 9.90
C ALA A 196 15.44 0.11 10.00
N ALA A 197 14.67 0.97 10.65
CA ALA A 197 15.03 2.38 10.81
C ALA A 197 16.26 2.55 11.72
N PHE A 198 16.35 1.76 12.79
CA PHE A 198 17.52 1.74 13.66
C PHE A 198 18.76 1.16 12.97
N ASP A 199 18.62 0.09 12.17
CA ASP A 199 19.72 -0.43 11.36
C ASP A 199 20.22 0.61 10.37
N PHE A 200 19.30 1.28 9.66
CA PHE A 200 19.65 2.34 8.72
C PHE A 200 20.45 3.45 9.40
N ALA A 201 20.01 3.93 10.56
CA ALA A 201 20.72 4.95 11.32
C ALA A 201 22.09 4.46 11.80
N ALA A 202 22.21 3.22 12.28
CA ALA A 202 23.47 2.64 12.73
C ALA A 202 24.49 2.45 11.59
N ASN A 203 24.01 2.16 10.38
CA ASN A 203 24.83 1.88 9.21
C ASN A 203 25.11 3.14 8.36
N THR A 204 24.54 4.29 8.69
CA THR A 204 24.67 5.52 7.90
C THR A 204 25.44 6.59 8.66
N GLU A 205 26.53 7.08 8.05
CA GLU A 205 27.41 8.03 8.69
C GLU A 205 26.70 9.33 9.13
N GLY A 206 26.94 9.70 10.39
CA GLY A 206 26.50 10.95 11.00
C GLY A 206 25.05 10.97 11.48
N TRP A 207 24.31 9.86 11.39
CA TRP A 207 23.09 9.66 12.17
C TRP A 207 23.45 9.41 13.64
N SER A 208 22.57 9.82 14.56
CA SER A 208 22.69 9.48 15.98
C SER A 208 21.85 8.25 16.29
N GLY A 209 22.05 7.66 17.48
CA GLY A 209 21.17 6.61 17.99
C GLY A 209 19.78 7.11 18.43
N SER A 210 19.56 8.43 18.45
CA SER A 210 18.29 9.03 18.84
C SER A 210 17.46 9.34 17.58
N VAL A 211 16.75 8.33 17.10
CA VAL A 211 15.92 8.42 15.89
C VAL A 211 14.46 8.71 16.27
N GLY A 212 13.88 9.75 15.69
CA GLY A 212 12.43 10.00 15.76
C GLY A 212 11.72 9.25 14.64
N LEU A 213 10.70 8.46 14.99
CA LEU A 213 9.89 7.68 14.04
C LEU A 213 8.48 8.23 14.00
N TYR A 214 7.97 8.48 12.80
CA TYR A 214 6.66 9.09 12.56
C TYR A 214 5.96 8.35 11.43
N PHE A 215 4.64 8.30 11.47
CA PHE A 215 3.82 7.81 10.37
C PHE A 215 2.93 8.91 9.82
N HIS A 216 2.80 8.97 8.51
CA HIS A 216 1.82 9.83 7.87
C HIS A 216 0.45 9.14 7.78
N VAL A 217 -0.49 9.65 8.57
CA VAL A 217 -1.86 9.17 8.68
C VAL A 217 -2.71 9.68 7.49
N TYR A 218 -3.54 8.82 6.87
CA TYR A 218 -4.44 9.25 5.79
C TYR A 218 -5.34 10.42 6.23
N GLY A 219 -5.58 11.36 5.32
CA GLY A 219 -6.15 12.67 5.67
C GLY A 219 -5.08 13.74 5.92
N HIS A 220 -3.93 13.36 6.49
CA HIS A 220 -2.82 14.28 6.80
C HIS A 220 -1.56 14.03 5.95
N ALA A 221 -1.63 13.05 5.04
CA ALA A 221 -0.57 12.75 4.07
C ALA A 221 -0.86 13.39 2.69
N SER A 222 0.20 13.90 2.05
CA SER A 222 0.16 14.34 0.65
C SER A 222 0.35 13.17 -0.34
N VAL A 223 0.99 12.08 0.10
CA VAL A 223 1.22 10.87 -0.70
C VAL A 223 0.40 9.70 -0.15
N ASN A 224 -0.26 8.98 -1.05
CA ASN A 224 -1.10 7.82 -0.72
C ASN A 224 -0.24 6.53 -0.65
N ALA A 225 0.56 6.38 0.40
CA ALA A 225 1.31 5.17 0.70
C ALA A 225 1.70 5.14 2.19
N LEU A 226 2.11 3.99 2.70
CA LEU A 226 2.68 3.87 4.03
C LEU A 226 4.13 4.38 4.00
N HIS A 227 4.42 5.34 4.86
CA HIS A 227 5.73 5.95 5.05
C HIS A 227 5.77 6.70 6.39
#